data_AF-A0A528A530-F1
#
_entry.id   AF-A0A528A530-F1
#
_cell.length_a   1.000
_cell.length_b   1.000
_cell.length_c   1.000
_cell.angle_alpha   90.00
_cell.angle_beta   90.00
_cell.angle_gamma   90.00
#
_symmetry.space_group_name_H-M   'P 1'
#
loop_
_entity.id
_entity.type
_entity.pdbx_description
1 polymer ?
#
loop_
_entity_poly.entity_id
_entity_poly.type
_entity_poly.pdbx_seq_one_letter_code
_entity_poly.pdbx_strand_id
1 'polypeptide(L)'
;LVTGQHHVRFYAGAAIVVAGARIGTLCVLDRKPRASPPAAKLEQLTALAGLAASLFALKDATRNGASIAAALAREEKRRGIALDAASLASWAWDIHTDMIECDVRLSELFGLPRSNRLRARDILAAIDPRDVYQTETRFRDALTGGDDYFGEYRVKGFTPPRWLATRGRVIERDANGKPTLIFGVNYDITERKLGDERQRLLLRELNHRVKNTLATVQALATQTVRHARQPSDFLEAFSARLQALGAAHSLLSDREWRGIGIRELVQIEVKPFDTAAQPRMTISGADLLLSPDQAVGLGLILHELASNALQHGSLSAASGKVDLDWKAQGRKGARRLVLTWRESGGPEVASPERHGFGSILIRRSLAKVISSEVTHEFRREGVFAEISMPLEDLPK
;
A
#
# COMPACT_ATOMS: atom_id res chain seq x y z
N LEU A 1 81.13 -26.13 5.17
CA LEU A 1 80.69 -27.30 5.97
C LEU A 1 81.63 -27.67 7.13
N VAL A 2 82.79 -27.03 7.33
CA VAL A 2 83.81 -27.51 8.31
C VAL A 2 84.24 -26.48 9.36
N THR A 3 83.74 -25.24 9.29
CA THR A 3 84.23 -24.11 10.12
C THR A 3 83.25 -23.59 11.18
N GLY A 4 82.10 -24.26 11.39
CA GLY A 4 81.09 -23.87 12.39
C GLY A 4 80.94 -24.86 13.55
N GLN A 5 80.19 -24.49 14.60
CA GLN A 5 80.03 -25.23 15.87
C GLN A 5 79.62 -26.72 15.72
N HIS A 6 78.99 -27.11 14.61
CA HIS A 6 78.51 -28.49 14.42
C HIS A 6 79.56 -29.48 13.90
N HIS A 7 80.74 -29.01 13.46
CA HIS A 7 81.88 -29.84 13.00
C HIS A 7 81.52 -30.98 12.04
N VAL A 8 80.67 -30.74 11.04
CA VAL A 8 80.30 -31.77 10.05
C VAL A 8 81.52 -32.13 9.18
N ARG A 9 81.84 -33.43 9.11
CA ARG A 9 82.97 -33.99 8.34
C ARG A 9 82.53 -34.98 7.25
N PHE A 10 81.24 -35.31 7.19
CA PHE A 10 80.64 -36.12 6.12
C PHE A 10 79.27 -35.55 5.72
N TYR A 11 78.98 -35.57 4.43
CA TYR A 11 77.70 -35.16 3.85
C TYR A 11 77.34 -36.10 2.70
N ALA A 12 76.16 -36.70 2.75
CA ALA A 12 75.50 -37.30 1.60
C ALA A 12 74.09 -36.71 1.48
N GLY A 13 73.70 -36.28 0.28
CA GLY A 13 72.42 -35.63 0.07
C GLY A 13 71.73 -36.15 -1.19
N ALA A 14 70.41 -36.30 -1.12
CA ALA A 14 69.55 -36.56 -2.26
C ALA A 14 68.48 -35.46 -2.37
N ALA A 15 68.23 -35.01 -3.60
CA ALA A 15 67.26 -33.96 -3.88
C ALA A 15 65.84 -34.44 -3.57
N ILE A 16 65.07 -33.61 -2.87
CA ILE A 16 63.63 -33.77 -2.78
C ILE A 16 63.03 -32.95 -3.92
N VAL A 17 62.43 -33.64 -4.91
CA VAL A 17 61.87 -33.05 -6.11
C VAL A 17 60.37 -33.31 -6.16
N VAL A 18 59.56 -32.25 -6.19
CA VAL A 18 58.10 -32.32 -6.29
C VAL A 18 57.68 -31.61 -7.57
N ALA A 19 56.88 -32.27 -8.42
CA ALA A 19 56.42 -31.73 -9.70
C ALA A 19 57.54 -31.12 -10.58
N GLY A 20 58.72 -31.76 -10.59
CA GLY A 20 59.89 -31.31 -11.35
C GLY A 20 60.71 -30.19 -10.70
N ALA A 21 60.24 -29.60 -9.59
CA ALA A 21 60.97 -28.56 -8.85
C ALA A 21 61.70 -29.16 -7.64
N ARG A 22 62.99 -28.82 -7.46
CA ARG A 22 63.77 -29.20 -6.26
C ARG A 22 63.36 -28.30 -5.09
N ILE A 23 62.61 -28.85 -4.15
CA ILE A 23 62.10 -28.12 -2.97
C ILE A 23 63.01 -28.24 -1.74
N GLY A 24 63.98 -29.15 -1.78
CA GLY A 24 64.91 -29.37 -0.68
C GLY A 24 65.92 -30.48 -0.97
N THR A 25 66.69 -30.83 0.05
CA THR A 25 67.64 -31.96 0.01
C THR A 25 67.53 -32.75 1.30
N LEU A 26 67.25 -34.05 1.20
CA LEU A 26 67.38 -34.97 2.31
C LEU A 26 68.87 -35.27 2.47
N CYS A 27 69.44 -35.01 3.65
CA CYS A 27 70.85 -35.23 3.89
C CYS A 27 71.14 -36.05 5.14
N VAL A 28 72.25 -36.79 5.08
CA VAL A 28 72.85 -37.50 6.20
C VAL A 28 74.19 -36.82 6.50
N LEU A 29 74.34 -36.39 7.75
CA LEU A 29 75.50 -35.66 8.24
C LEU A 29 76.22 -36.48 9.31
N ASP A 30 77.55 -36.42 9.34
CA ASP A 30 78.35 -36.97 10.44
C ASP A 30 79.52 -36.03 10.78
N ARG A 31 79.98 -36.08 12.03
CA ARG A 31 81.15 -35.35 12.53
C ARG A 31 82.46 -36.12 12.35
N LYS A 32 82.39 -37.41 12.02
CA LYS A 32 83.57 -38.21 11.63
C LYS A 32 83.69 -38.28 10.10
N PRO A 33 84.90 -38.15 9.52
CA PRO A 33 85.10 -38.40 8.10
C PRO A 33 84.69 -39.84 7.75
N ARG A 34 83.96 -40.01 6.66
CA ARG A 34 83.60 -41.33 6.12
C ARG A 34 84.00 -41.40 4.65
N ALA A 35 84.37 -42.60 4.20
CA ALA A 35 84.58 -42.87 2.78
C ALA A 35 83.26 -42.74 1.99
N SER A 36 83.37 -42.66 0.66
CA SER A 36 82.19 -42.58 -0.21
C SER A 36 81.23 -43.76 0.06
N PRO A 37 79.95 -43.51 0.32
CA PRO A 37 78.99 -44.56 0.62
C PRO A 37 78.80 -45.49 -0.59
N PRO A 38 78.57 -46.81 -0.37
CA PRO A 38 78.23 -47.74 -1.44
C PRO A 38 76.99 -47.31 -2.21
N ALA A 39 76.90 -47.68 -3.49
CA ALA A 39 75.77 -47.33 -4.37
C ALA A 39 74.39 -47.66 -3.75
N ALA A 40 74.25 -48.83 -3.10
CA ALA A 40 73.01 -49.24 -2.42
C ALA A 40 72.55 -48.26 -1.33
N LYS A 41 73.48 -47.59 -0.61
CA LYS A 41 73.13 -46.58 0.40
C LYS A 41 72.72 -45.24 -0.24
N LEU A 42 73.29 -44.90 -1.39
CA LEU A 42 72.90 -43.72 -2.17
C LEU A 42 71.51 -43.93 -2.80
N GLU A 43 71.21 -45.14 -3.26
CA GLU A 43 69.87 -45.53 -3.73
C GLU A 43 68.82 -45.44 -2.61
N GLN A 44 69.13 -45.95 -1.41
CA GLN A 44 68.26 -45.79 -0.24
C GLN A 44 68.01 -44.31 0.12
N LEU A 45 69.06 -43.47 0.10
CA LEU A 45 68.92 -42.05 0.37
C LEU A 45 68.02 -41.36 -0.68
N THR A 46 68.14 -41.77 -1.94
CA THR A 46 67.30 -41.29 -3.04
C THR A 46 65.85 -41.75 -2.89
N ALA A 47 65.63 -43.01 -2.50
CA ALA A 47 64.29 -43.55 -2.22
C ALA A 47 63.60 -42.81 -1.06
N LEU A 48 64.33 -42.51 0.03
CA LEU A 48 63.82 -41.71 1.14
C LEU A 48 63.52 -40.27 0.73
N ALA A 49 64.33 -39.66 -0.13
CA ALA A 49 64.04 -38.34 -0.69
C ALA A 49 62.79 -38.36 -1.59
N GLY A 50 62.56 -39.45 -2.33
CA GLY A 50 61.33 -39.70 -3.09
C GLY A 50 60.09 -39.82 -2.20
N LEU A 51 60.17 -40.58 -1.09
CA LEU A 51 59.09 -40.66 -0.10
C LEU A 51 58.77 -39.30 0.52
N ALA A 52 59.80 -38.53 0.89
CA ALA A 52 59.62 -37.17 1.37
C ALA A 52 58.91 -36.29 0.34
N ALA A 53 59.29 -36.38 -0.94
CA ALA A 53 58.62 -35.67 -2.03
C ALA A 53 57.14 -36.04 -2.16
N SER A 54 56.79 -37.34 -2.08
CA SER A 54 55.39 -37.79 -2.10
C SER A 54 54.58 -37.24 -0.92
N LEU A 55 55.17 -37.19 0.28
CA LEU A 55 54.52 -36.61 1.46
C LEU A 55 54.27 -35.11 1.32
N PHE A 56 55.22 -34.36 0.74
CA PHE A 56 55.03 -32.94 0.44
C PHE A 56 53.91 -32.73 -0.59
N ALA A 57 53.91 -33.51 -1.68
CA ALA A 57 52.86 -33.44 -2.70
C ALA A 57 51.47 -33.74 -2.12
N LEU A 58 51.35 -34.77 -1.27
CA LEU A 58 50.09 -35.13 -0.62
C LEU A 58 49.60 -34.03 0.34
N LYS A 59 50.51 -33.46 1.13
CA LYS A 59 50.20 -32.37 2.06
C LYS A 59 49.72 -31.11 1.33
N ASP A 60 50.38 -30.75 0.23
CA ASP A 60 50.00 -29.59 -0.57
C ASP A 60 48.66 -29.79 -1.29
N ALA A 61 48.41 -30.99 -1.85
CA ALA A 61 47.12 -31.32 -2.44
C ALA A 61 45.98 -31.24 -1.42
N THR A 62 46.19 -31.76 -0.21
CA THR A 62 45.21 -31.70 0.89
C THR A 62 44.93 -30.25 1.32
N ARG A 63 45.99 -29.44 1.46
CA ARG A 63 45.87 -28.02 1.84
C ARG A 63 45.13 -27.22 0.78
N ASN A 64 45.43 -27.45 -0.50
CA ASN A 64 44.75 -26.78 -1.61
C ASN A 64 43.27 -27.20 -1.70
N GLY A 65 42.98 -28.50 -1.56
CA GLY A 65 41.61 -29.00 -1.49
C GLY A 65 40.81 -28.36 -0.36
N ALA A 66 41.38 -28.28 0.84
CA ALA A 66 40.75 -27.62 1.99
C ALA A 66 40.50 -26.11 1.74
N SER A 67 41.44 -25.42 1.08
CA SER A 67 41.27 -24.00 0.74
C SER A 67 40.17 -23.76 -0.27
N ILE A 68 40.07 -24.60 -1.31
CA ILE A 68 39.01 -24.51 -2.33
C ILE A 68 37.65 -24.80 -1.70
N ALA A 69 37.56 -25.86 -0.88
CA ALA A 69 36.33 -26.21 -0.17
C ALA A 69 35.88 -25.07 0.77
N ALA A 70 36.80 -24.46 1.51
CA ALA A 70 36.50 -23.32 2.37
C ALA A 70 36.03 -22.08 1.59
N ALA A 71 36.64 -21.80 0.43
CA ALA A 71 36.21 -20.71 -0.44
C ALA A 71 34.81 -20.94 -1.02
N LEU A 72 34.53 -22.17 -1.49
CA LEU A 72 33.21 -22.55 -1.99
C LEU A 72 32.14 -22.43 -0.91
N ALA A 73 32.39 -22.98 0.28
CA ALA A 73 31.48 -22.89 1.41
C ALA A 73 31.19 -21.42 1.81
N ARG A 74 32.17 -20.53 1.68
CA ARG A 74 32.00 -19.10 1.95
C ARG A 74 31.11 -18.42 0.92
N GLU A 75 31.27 -18.72 -0.36
CA GLU A 75 30.41 -18.19 -1.42
C GLU A 75 28.99 -18.75 -1.34
N GLU A 76 28.82 -20.05 -1.10
CA GLU A 76 27.50 -20.66 -0.87
C GLU A 76 26.78 -20.02 0.31
N LYS A 77 27.49 -19.82 1.43
CA LYS A 77 26.95 -19.12 2.60
C LYS A 77 26.56 -17.68 2.28
N ARG A 78 27.40 -16.95 1.53
CA ARG A 78 27.09 -15.57 1.13
C ARG A 78 25.85 -15.52 0.24
N ARG A 79 25.72 -16.46 -0.71
CA ARG A 79 24.55 -16.57 -1.60
C ARG A 79 23.27 -16.86 -0.80
N GLY A 80 23.32 -17.79 0.15
CA GLY A 80 22.20 -18.08 1.04
C GLY A 80 21.76 -16.85 1.84
N ILE A 81 22.70 -16.14 2.47
CA ILE A 81 22.40 -14.90 3.23
C ILE A 81 21.79 -13.82 2.33
N ALA A 82 22.29 -13.65 1.10
CA ALA A 82 21.77 -12.66 0.18
C ALA A 82 20.31 -12.95 -0.23
N LEU A 83 20.00 -14.22 -0.54
CA LEU A 83 18.63 -14.65 -0.85
C LEU A 83 17.70 -14.47 0.36
N ASP A 84 18.17 -14.84 1.55
CA ASP A 84 17.39 -14.71 2.78
C ASP A 84 17.09 -13.25 3.13
N ALA A 85 18.09 -12.38 3.03
CA ALA A 85 17.96 -10.93 3.26
C ALA A 85 17.01 -10.28 2.25
N ALA A 86 17.04 -10.72 0.99
CA ALA A 86 16.12 -10.28 -0.05
C ALA A 86 14.74 -10.98 0.02
N SER A 87 14.54 -11.89 0.99
CA SER A 87 13.33 -12.70 1.12
C SER A 87 12.92 -13.45 -0.16
N LEU A 88 13.92 -13.87 -0.94
CA LEU A 88 13.76 -14.63 -2.17
C LEU A 88 13.88 -16.13 -1.85
N ALA A 89 13.02 -16.94 -2.49
CA ALA A 89 13.16 -18.39 -2.51
C ALA A 89 13.65 -18.82 -3.89
N SER A 90 14.87 -19.35 -3.98
CA SER A 90 15.43 -19.83 -5.24
C SER A 90 15.01 -21.27 -5.55
N TRP A 91 14.98 -21.59 -6.84
CA TRP A 91 14.63 -22.90 -7.34
C TRP A 91 15.27 -23.18 -8.70
N ALA A 92 15.58 -24.45 -8.93
CA ALA A 92 16.03 -25.01 -10.19
C ALA A 92 15.10 -26.16 -10.55
N TRP A 93 14.46 -26.10 -11.71
CA TRP A 93 13.55 -27.12 -12.19
C TRP A 93 14.15 -27.85 -13.37
N ASP A 94 14.39 -29.14 -13.17
CA ASP A 94 14.72 -30.08 -14.23
C ASP A 94 13.42 -30.61 -14.86
N ILE A 95 13.21 -30.25 -16.14
CA ILE A 95 11.97 -30.55 -16.88
C ILE A 95 11.84 -32.05 -17.17
N HIS A 96 12.95 -32.76 -17.34
CA HIS A 96 12.92 -34.19 -17.70
C HIS A 96 12.49 -35.04 -16.51
N THR A 97 12.98 -34.70 -15.31
CA THR A 97 12.70 -35.43 -14.08
C THR A 97 11.47 -34.93 -13.33
N ASP A 98 10.93 -33.77 -13.72
CA ASP A 98 9.87 -33.03 -13.00
C ASP A 98 10.27 -32.71 -11.55
N MET A 99 11.57 -32.49 -11.31
CA MET A 99 12.11 -32.22 -9.97
C MET A 99 12.56 -30.77 -9.84
N ILE A 100 12.04 -30.11 -8.82
CA ILE A 100 12.44 -28.76 -8.40
C ILE A 100 13.35 -28.90 -7.20
N GLU A 101 14.61 -28.52 -7.35
CA GLU A 101 15.54 -28.30 -6.24
C GLU A 101 15.41 -26.86 -5.78
N CYS A 102 15.09 -26.64 -4.51
CA CYS A 102 14.75 -25.30 -4.02
C CYS A 102 15.21 -25.05 -2.59
N ASP A 103 15.22 -23.77 -2.23
CA ASP A 103 15.30 -23.37 -0.83
C ASP A 103 14.04 -23.82 -0.09
N VAL A 104 14.19 -24.17 1.20
CA VAL A 104 13.04 -24.57 2.06
C VAL A 104 11.96 -23.49 2.09
N ARG A 105 12.38 -22.22 1.99
CA ARG A 105 11.48 -21.06 1.92
C ARG A 105 10.46 -21.17 0.79
N LEU A 106 10.78 -21.83 -0.33
CA LEU A 106 9.82 -22.02 -1.42
C LEU A 106 8.62 -22.81 -0.92
N SER A 107 8.84 -23.97 -0.28
CA SER A 107 7.74 -24.77 0.28
C SER A 107 6.89 -23.97 1.28
N GLU A 108 7.51 -23.13 2.11
CA GLU A 108 6.81 -22.26 3.06
C GLU A 108 5.96 -21.18 2.40
N LEU A 109 6.46 -20.55 1.31
CA LEU A 109 5.72 -19.57 0.53
C LEU A 109 4.45 -20.18 -0.07
N PHE A 110 4.52 -21.43 -0.54
CA PHE A 110 3.40 -22.16 -1.12
C PHE A 110 2.51 -22.88 -0.09
N GLY A 111 2.86 -22.86 1.20
CA GLY A 111 2.12 -23.58 2.24
C GLY A 111 2.24 -25.11 2.15
N LEU A 112 3.32 -25.60 1.54
CA LEU A 112 3.63 -27.02 1.38
C LEU A 112 4.50 -27.53 2.55
N PRO A 113 4.55 -28.86 2.79
CA PRO A 113 5.48 -29.45 3.76
C PRO A 113 6.93 -29.02 3.48
N ARG A 114 7.68 -28.70 4.54
CA ARG A 114 9.06 -28.20 4.43
C ARG A 114 9.92 -29.20 3.66
N SER A 115 10.42 -28.78 2.50
CA SER A 115 11.25 -29.60 1.62
C SER A 115 12.18 -28.73 0.80
N ASN A 116 13.35 -29.27 0.46
CA ASN A 116 14.27 -28.70 -0.53
C ASN A 116 14.11 -29.36 -1.92
N ARG A 117 13.16 -30.28 -2.05
CA ARG A 117 12.82 -30.99 -3.27
C ARG A 117 11.30 -31.09 -3.42
N LEU A 118 10.78 -30.55 -4.51
CA LEU A 118 9.35 -30.52 -4.83
C LEU A 118 9.15 -30.99 -6.27
N ARG A 119 7.90 -31.33 -6.66
CA ARG A 119 7.55 -31.54 -8.08
C ARG A 119 6.81 -30.33 -8.61
N ALA A 120 6.90 -30.06 -9.92
CA ALA A 120 6.21 -28.90 -10.49
C ALA A 120 4.69 -29.00 -10.37
N ARG A 121 4.15 -30.23 -10.45
CA ARG A 121 2.73 -30.49 -10.20
C ARG A 121 2.26 -30.06 -8.81
N ASP A 122 3.11 -30.17 -7.79
CA ASP A 122 2.74 -29.81 -6.40
C ASP A 122 2.67 -28.29 -6.26
N ILE A 123 3.58 -27.57 -6.92
CA ILE A 123 3.57 -26.11 -7.02
C ILE A 123 2.33 -25.63 -7.76
N LEU A 124 2.04 -26.18 -8.95
CA LEU A 124 0.84 -25.83 -9.73
C LEU A 124 -0.45 -26.13 -8.94
N ALA A 125 -0.49 -27.25 -8.21
CA ALA A 125 -1.62 -27.61 -7.36
C ALA A 125 -1.83 -26.63 -6.19
N ALA A 126 -0.77 -25.97 -5.70
CA ALA A 126 -0.84 -24.97 -4.63
C ALA A 126 -1.30 -23.58 -5.12
N ILE A 127 -1.26 -23.30 -6.44
CA ILE A 127 -1.76 -22.04 -7.01
C ILE A 127 -3.29 -21.99 -6.97
N ASP A 128 -3.86 -20.82 -6.67
CA ASP A 128 -5.30 -20.56 -6.66
C ASP A 128 -5.93 -20.95 -8.02
N PRO A 129 -7.06 -21.69 -8.05
CA PRO A 129 -7.63 -22.20 -9.30
C PRO A 129 -7.93 -21.11 -10.33
N ARG A 130 -8.18 -19.87 -9.87
CA ARG A 130 -8.44 -18.71 -10.74
C ARG A 130 -7.21 -18.28 -11.54
N ASP A 131 -6.01 -18.61 -11.09
CA ASP A 131 -4.74 -18.16 -11.68
C ASP A 131 -4.00 -19.27 -12.44
N VAL A 132 -4.38 -20.55 -12.26
CA VAL A 132 -3.67 -21.71 -12.86
C VAL A 132 -3.59 -21.58 -14.39
N TYR A 133 -4.73 -21.38 -15.06
CA TYR A 133 -4.78 -21.32 -16.53
C TYR A 133 -3.88 -20.22 -17.10
N GLN A 134 -3.91 -19.02 -16.50
CA GLN A 134 -3.06 -17.91 -16.93
C GLN A 134 -1.58 -18.19 -16.66
N THR A 135 -1.27 -18.80 -15.51
CA THR A 135 0.10 -19.15 -15.12
C THR A 135 0.70 -20.16 -16.09
N GLU A 136 -0.02 -21.25 -16.38
CA GLU A 136 0.43 -22.29 -17.32
C GLU A 136 0.61 -21.74 -18.73
N THR A 137 -0.31 -20.88 -19.19
CA THR A 137 -0.23 -20.27 -20.53
C THR A 137 1.01 -19.39 -20.65
N ARG A 138 1.22 -18.45 -19.72
CA ARG A 138 2.41 -17.58 -19.72
C ARG A 138 3.70 -18.36 -19.62
N PHE A 139 3.69 -19.42 -18.83
CA PHE A 139 4.84 -20.28 -18.68
C PHE A 139 5.16 -21.00 -19.99
N ARG A 140 4.16 -21.61 -20.64
CA ARG A 140 4.31 -22.23 -21.96
C ARG A 140 4.83 -21.25 -23.01
N ASP A 141 4.27 -20.05 -23.06
CA ASP A 141 4.69 -19.00 -24.01
C ASP A 141 6.17 -18.66 -23.79
N ALA A 142 6.59 -18.47 -22.53
CA ALA A 142 7.98 -18.23 -22.18
C ALA A 142 8.90 -19.36 -22.64
N LEU A 143 8.49 -20.63 -22.55
CA LEU A 143 9.30 -21.77 -23.04
C LEU A 143 9.47 -21.81 -24.57
N THR A 144 8.50 -21.28 -25.30
CA THR A 144 8.46 -21.34 -26.77
C THR A 144 9.08 -20.13 -27.48
N GLY A 145 9.00 -18.93 -26.88
CA GLY A 145 9.34 -17.68 -27.56
C GLY A 145 10.34 -16.78 -26.83
N GLY A 146 10.67 -17.07 -25.56
CA GLY A 146 11.64 -16.31 -24.76
C GLY A 146 12.56 -17.20 -23.94
N ASP A 147 13.50 -16.59 -23.23
CA ASP A 147 14.28 -17.28 -22.19
C ASP A 147 13.85 -16.85 -20.77
N ASP A 148 13.14 -15.73 -20.62
CA ASP A 148 12.72 -15.17 -19.35
C ASP A 148 11.21 -15.37 -19.12
N TYR A 149 10.84 -15.76 -17.90
CA TYR A 149 9.47 -15.93 -17.43
C TYR A 149 9.19 -15.00 -16.24
N PHE A 150 8.03 -14.33 -16.29
CA PHE A 150 7.50 -13.56 -15.17
C PHE A 150 6.04 -13.94 -14.90
N GLY A 151 5.73 -14.22 -13.64
CA GLY A 151 4.39 -14.60 -13.20
C GLY A 151 4.03 -13.96 -11.87
N GLU A 152 2.74 -13.68 -11.68
CA GLU A 152 2.16 -13.30 -10.40
C GLU A 152 0.89 -14.13 -10.21
N TYR A 153 0.75 -14.76 -9.04
CA TYR A 153 -0.40 -15.62 -8.75
C TYR A 153 -0.67 -15.71 -7.26
N ARG A 154 -1.90 -16.11 -6.92
CA ARG A 154 -2.32 -16.37 -5.56
C ARG A 154 -2.03 -17.81 -5.16
N VAL A 155 -1.75 -18.00 -3.88
CA VAL A 155 -1.58 -19.32 -3.26
C VAL A 155 -2.85 -19.74 -2.52
N LYS A 156 -3.25 -21.00 -2.67
CA LYS A 156 -4.38 -21.60 -1.96
C LYS A 156 -4.16 -21.65 -0.45
N GLY A 157 -5.25 -21.65 0.31
CA GLY A 157 -5.20 -21.90 1.75
C GLY A 157 -4.87 -20.69 2.63
N PHE A 158 -4.72 -19.50 2.04
CA PHE A 158 -4.46 -18.26 2.78
C PHE A 158 -5.67 -17.31 2.73
N THR A 159 -5.99 -16.69 3.86
CA THR A 159 -7.01 -15.64 3.97
C THR A 159 -6.48 -14.52 4.89
N PRO A 160 -6.18 -13.32 4.37
CA PRO A 160 -6.29 -12.89 2.97
C PRO A 160 -5.35 -13.69 2.02
N PRO A 161 -5.60 -13.68 0.70
CA PRO A 161 -4.78 -14.41 -0.27
C PRO A 161 -3.32 -13.96 -0.22
N ARG A 162 -2.40 -14.93 -0.17
CA ARG A 162 -0.98 -14.67 -0.37
C ARG A 162 -0.69 -14.56 -1.86
N TRP A 163 -0.03 -13.48 -2.26
CA TRP A 163 0.42 -13.26 -3.64
C TRP A 163 1.91 -13.50 -3.76
N LEU A 164 2.30 -14.35 -4.71
CA LEU A 164 3.68 -14.57 -5.06
C LEU A 164 3.98 -14.01 -6.44
N ALA A 165 5.17 -13.44 -6.58
CA ALA A 165 5.78 -13.15 -7.88
C ALA A 165 6.91 -14.15 -8.13
N THR A 166 7.00 -14.61 -9.37
CA THR A 166 8.06 -15.49 -9.84
C THR A 166 8.80 -14.85 -11.00
N ARG A 167 10.13 -15.01 -10.98
CA ARG A 167 11.02 -14.70 -12.09
C ARG A 167 11.87 -15.93 -12.36
N GLY A 168 11.76 -16.47 -13.57
CA GLY A 168 12.53 -17.62 -14.00
C GLY A 168 13.24 -17.36 -15.32
N ARG A 169 14.29 -18.13 -15.59
CA ARG A 169 15.02 -18.13 -16.85
C ARG A 169 15.38 -19.56 -17.26
N VAL A 170 15.27 -19.86 -18.55
CA VAL A 170 15.81 -21.09 -19.14
C VAL A 170 17.34 -21.02 -19.13
N ILE A 171 17.99 -21.96 -18.45
CA ILE A 171 19.45 -22.02 -18.31
C ILE A 171 20.05 -23.00 -19.32
N GLU A 172 19.36 -24.10 -19.59
CA GLU A 172 19.84 -25.14 -20.49
C GLU A 172 18.74 -25.59 -21.46
N ARG A 173 19.17 -25.99 -22.66
CA ARG A 173 18.35 -26.58 -23.71
C ARG A 173 19.00 -27.83 -24.26
N ASP A 174 18.19 -28.77 -24.73
CA ASP A 174 18.66 -29.95 -25.44
C ASP A 174 19.13 -29.62 -26.87
N ALA A 175 19.65 -30.62 -27.58
CA ALA A 175 20.10 -30.47 -28.97
C ALA A 175 18.98 -30.08 -29.97
N ASN A 176 17.70 -30.24 -29.58
CA ASN A 176 16.54 -29.84 -30.37
C ASN A 176 16.00 -28.46 -29.97
N GLY A 177 16.68 -27.74 -29.08
CA GLY A 177 16.29 -26.42 -28.57
C GLY A 177 15.19 -26.45 -27.50
N LYS A 178 14.82 -27.61 -26.98
CA LYS A 178 13.83 -27.72 -25.89
C LYS A 178 14.48 -27.41 -24.54
N PRO A 179 13.83 -26.63 -23.66
CA PRO A 179 14.37 -26.30 -22.35
C PRO A 179 14.51 -27.57 -21.49
N THR A 180 15.64 -27.71 -20.81
CA THR A 180 15.95 -28.82 -19.90
C THR A 180 16.02 -28.37 -18.45
N LEU A 181 16.60 -27.20 -18.19
CA LEU A 181 16.79 -26.63 -16.86
C LEU A 181 16.30 -25.18 -16.81
N ILE A 182 15.49 -24.86 -15.81
CA ILE A 182 15.01 -23.51 -15.54
C ILE A 182 15.40 -23.12 -14.13
N PHE A 183 15.97 -21.93 -13.97
CA PHE A 183 16.31 -21.39 -12.66
C PHE A 183 15.50 -20.13 -12.39
N GLY A 184 15.06 -19.94 -11.15
CA GLY A 184 14.29 -18.76 -10.79
C GLY A 184 14.22 -18.48 -9.32
N VAL A 185 13.47 -17.43 -9.01
CA VAL A 185 13.16 -17.00 -7.65
C VAL A 185 11.67 -16.73 -7.50
N ASN A 186 11.15 -16.99 -6.31
CA ASN A 186 9.84 -16.57 -5.86
C ASN A 186 9.96 -15.61 -4.69
N TYR A 187 9.05 -14.64 -4.59
CA TYR A 187 8.97 -13.73 -3.46
C TYR A 187 7.54 -13.26 -3.21
N ASP A 188 7.26 -12.95 -1.95
CA ASP A 188 5.94 -12.51 -1.51
C ASP A 188 5.71 -11.04 -1.91
N ILE A 189 4.61 -10.78 -2.60
CA ILE A 189 4.16 -9.44 -3.01
C ILE A 189 2.80 -9.07 -2.40
N THR A 190 2.37 -9.79 -1.36
CA THR A 190 1.06 -9.61 -0.72
C THR A 190 0.87 -8.19 -0.21
N GLU A 191 1.83 -7.65 0.54
CA GLU A 191 1.74 -6.28 1.07
C GLU A 191 1.60 -5.24 -0.05
N ARG A 192 2.37 -5.41 -1.14
CA ARG A 192 2.27 -4.55 -2.32
C ARG A 192 0.87 -4.63 -2.94
N LYS A 193 0.33 -5.83 -3.14
CA LYS A 193 -1.01 -6.02 -3.73
C LYS A 193 -2.11 -5.45 -2.85
N LEU A 194 -2.04 -5.65 -1.54
CA LEU A 194 -2.98 -5.07 -0.59
C LEU A 194 -2.90 -3.54 -0.56
N GLY A 195 -1.69 -2.97 -0.67
CA GLY A 195 -1.48 -1.54 -0.83
C GLY A 195 -2.12 -1.00 -2.11
N ASP A 196 -1.88 -1.65 -3.25
CA ASP A 196 -2.47 -1.28 -4.55
C ASP A 196 -4.01 -1.33 -4.53
N GLU A 197 -4.60 -2.36 -3.90
CA GLU A 197 -6.05 -2.49 -3.74
C GLU A 197 -6.62 -1.40 -2.84
N ARG A 198 -5.98 -1.13 -1.70
CA ARG A 198 -6.38 -0.05 -0.78
C ARG A 198 -6.33 1.32 -1.49
N GLN A 199 -5.28 1.59 -2.24
CA GLN A 199 -5.16 2.83 -3.01
C GLN A 199 -6.28 2.95 -4.06
N ARG A 200 -6.59 1.87 -4.78
CA ARG A 200 -7.69 1.86 -5.76
C ARG A 200 -9.05 2.11 -5.13
N LEU A 201 -9.31 1.54 -3.95
CA LEU A 201 -10.55 1.78 -3.20
C LEU A 201 -10.67 3.25 -2.80
N LEU A 202 -9.62 3.83 -2.24
CA LEU A 202 -9.58 5.25 -1.88
C LEU A 202 -9.78 6.16 -3.10
N LEU A 203 -9.14 5.87 -4.23
CA LEU A 203 -9.34 6.62 -5.47
C LEU A 203 -10.78 6.50 -5.98
N ARG A 204 -11.41 5.33 -5.89
CA ARG A 204 -12.80 5.14 -6.29
C ARG A 204 -13.75 5.94 -5.41
N GLU A 205 -13.52 5.92 -4.10
CA GLU A 205 -14.31 6.69 -3.14
C GLU A 205 -14.15 8.20 -3.36
N LEU A 206 -12.92 8.68 -3.56
CA LEU A 206 -12.65 10.07 -3.90
C LEU A 206 -13.36 10.49 -5.19
N ASN A 207 -13.27 9.68 -6.24
CA ASN A 207 -13.95 9.96 -7.51
C ASN A 207 -15.48 10.01 -7.34
N HIS A 208 -16.05 9.13 -6.51
CA HIS A 208 -17.47 9.18 -6.19
C HIS A 208 -17.83 10.50 -5.48
N ARG A 209 -17.02 10.92 -4.50
CA ARG A 209 -17.23 12.19 -3.78
C ARG A 209 -17.13 13.40 -4.71
N VAL A 210 -16.13 13.45 -5.58
CA VAL A 210 -15.99 14.53 -6.58
C VAL A 210 -17.21 14.60 -7.50
N LYS A 211 -17.70 13.45 -7.99
CA LYS A 211 -18.93 13.40 -8.81
C LYS A 211 -20.14 13.94 -8.06
N ASN A 212 -20.29 13.60 -6.78
CA ASN A 212 -21.38 14.12 -5.95
C ASN A 212 -21.30 15.65 -5.79
N THR A 213 -20.13 16.20 -5.47
CA THR A 213 -19.94 17.66 -5.35
C THR A 213 -20.22 18.38 -6.67
N LEU A 214 -19.74 17.85 -7.80
CA LEU A 214 -20.01 18.44 -9.12
C LEU A 214 -21.50 18.42 -9.46
N ALA A 215 -22.21 17.34 -9.13
CA ALA A 215 -23.66 17.27 -9.31
C ALA A 215 -24.39 18.33 -8.47
N THR A 216 -23.95 18.57 -7.23
CA THR A 216 -24.48 19.65 -6.37
C THR A 216 -24.24 21.03 -6.98
N VAL A 217 -23.03 21.30 -7.47
CA VAL A 217 -22.70 22.57 -8.15
C VAL A 217 -23.55 22.78 -9.41
N GLN A 218 -23.74 21.72 -10.21
CA GLN A 218 -24.57 21.79 -11.41
C GLN A 218 -26.06 22.06 -11.07
N ALA A 219 -26.56 21.44 -10.00
CA ALA A 219 -27.91 21.70 -9.51
C ALA A 219 -28.06 23.16 -9.04
N LEU A 220 -27.06 23.68 -8.30
CA LEU A 220 -27.01 25.08 -7.87
C LEU A 220 -27.06 26.04 -9.06
N ALA A 221 -26.26 25.81 -10.09
CA ALA A 221 -26.23 26.65 -11.28
C ALA A 221 -27.58 26.63 -12.01
N THR A 222 -28.10 25.43 -12.32
CA THR A 222 -29.36 25.24 -13.06
C THR A 222 -30.54 25.92 -12.36
N GLN A 223 -30.59 25.82 -11.04
CA GLN A 223 -31.69 26.38 -10.27
C GLN A 223 -31.52 27.90 -10.08
N THR A 224 -30.30 28.41 -9.94
CA THR A 224 -30.07 29.87 -9.86
C THR A 224 -30.47 30.57 -11.15
N VAL A 225 -30.17 29.99 -12.32
CA VAL A 225 -30.60 30.52 -13.63
C VAL A 225 -32.12 30.65 -13.74
N ARG A 226 -32.89 29.69 -13.21
CA ARG A 226 -34.36 29.72 -13.30
C ARG A 226 -35.02 30.88 -12.54
N HIS A 227 -34.32 31.47 -11.59
CA HIS A 227 -34.87 32.52 -10.72
C HIS A 227 -34.23 33.89 -10.92
N ALA A 228 -33.05 33.95 -11.54
CA ALA A 228 -32.40 35.19 -11.89
C ALA A 228 -33.24 35.96 -12.92
N ARG A 229 -33.46 37.26 -12.70
CA ARG A 229 -34.15 38.14 -13.66
C ARG A 229 -33.15 38.75 -14.63
N GLN A 230 -31.93 38.99 -14.16
CA GLN A 230 -30.81 39.51 -14.95
C GLN A 230 -29.52 38.70 -14.69
N PRO A 231 -28.53 38.76 -15.62
CA PRO A 231 -27.25 38.08 -15.43
C PRO A 231 -26.49 38.47 -14.15
N SER A 232 -26.63 39.71 -13.69
CA SER A 232 -26.06 40.19 -12.42
C SER A 232 -26.61 39.43 -11.23
N ASP A 233 -27.94 39.25 -11.16
CA ASP A 233 -28.61 38.54 -10.08
C ASP A 233 -28.16 37.08 -10.01
N PHE A 234 -27.91 36.47 -11.18
CA PHE A 234 -27.36 35.12 -11.26
C PHE A 234 -25.95 35.08 -10.66
N LEU A 235 -25.05 35.97 -11.09
CA LEU A 235 -23.66 35.96 -10.64
C LEU A 235 -23.56 36.18 -9.14
N GLU A 236 -24.33 37.12 -8.59
CA GLU A 236 -24.34 37.42 -7.16
C GLU A 236 -24.86 36.22 -6.35
N ALA A 237 -26.05 35.70 -6.70
CA ALA A 237 -26.67 34.60 -5.97
C ALA A 237 -25.90 33.27 -6.11
N PHE A 238 -25.36 32.97 -7.30
CA PHE A 238 -24.56 31.76 -7.52
C PHE A 238 -23.23 31.83 -6.78
N SER A 239 -22.56 32.99 -6.76
CA SER A 239 -21.29 33.16 -6.06
C SER A 239 -21.46 33.01 -4.55
N ALA A 240 -22.49 33.61 -3.96
CA ALA A 240 -22.80 33.47 -2.54
C ALA A 240 -23.04 32.00 -2.14
N ARG A 241 -23.84 31.28 -2.95
CA ARG A 241 -24.11 29.85 -2.75
C ARG A 241 -22.87 28.97 -2.90
N LEU A 242 -22.02 29.27 -3.87
CA LEU A 242 -20.77 28.54 -4.07
C LEU A 242 -19.80 28.75 -2.90
N GLN A 243 -19.76 29.95 -2.32
CA GLN A 243 -18.99 30.24 -1.12
C GLN A 243 -19.51 29.47 0.10
N ALA A 244 -20.84 29.42 0.31
CA ALA A 244 -21.46 28.62 1.37
C ALA A 244 -21.10 27.13 1.24
N LEU A 245 -21.27 26.58 0.04
CA LEU A 245 -20.87 25.21 -0.26
C LEU A 245 -19.37 24.97 0.01
N GLY A 246 -18.51 25.92 -0.35
CA GLY A 246 -17.07 25.88 -0.09
C GLY A 246 -16.71 25.90 1.40
N ALA A 247 -17.43 26.70 2.20
CA ALA A 247 -17.24 26.78 3.65
C ALA A 247 -17.60 25.43 4.32
N ALA A 248 -18.77 24.87 4.00
CA ALA A 248 -19.16 23.55 4.46
C ALA A 248 -18.17 22.45 4.02
N HIS A 249 -17.68 22.52 2.77
CA HIS A 249 -16.69 21.56 2.27
C HIS A 249 -15.32 21.65 2.96
N SER A 250 -14.87 22.86 3.30
CA SER A 250 -13.59 23.08 3.98
C SER A 250 -13.62 22.45 5.38
N LEU A 251 -14.72 22.66 6.13
CA LEU A 251 -14.92 22.03 7.44
C LEU A 251 -14.93 20.49 7.39
N LEU A 252 -15.58 19.93 6.36
CA LEU A 252 -15.59 18.49 6.17
C LEU A 252 -14.19 17.96 5.86
N SER A 253 -13.42 18.70 5.07
CA SER A 253 -12.02 18.36 4.77
C SER A 253 -11.15 18.37 6.02
N ASP A 254 -11.26 19.41 6.86
CA ASP A 254 -10.47 19.56 8.09
C ASP A 254 -10.75 18.45 9.12
N ARG A 255 -11.96 17.89 9.10
CA ARG A 255 -12.43 16.82 10.01
C ARG A 255 -12.29 15.41 9.43
N GLU A 256 -11.53 15.24 8.34
CA GLU A 256 -11.42 13.96 7.61
C GLU A 256 -12.79 13.34 7.29
N TRP A 257 -13.82 14.17 7.07
CA TRP A 257 -15.18 13.75 6.73
C TRP A 257 -15.88 12.90 7.80
N ARG A 258 -15.47 12.98 9.07
CA ARG A 258 -16.09 12.22 10.18
C ARG A 258 -17.45 12.78 10.63
N GLY A 259 -17.79 13.99 10.18
CA GLY A 259 -19.04 14.70 10.50
C GLY A 259 -18.79 16.09 11.09
N ILE A 260 -19.82 16.93 11.10
CA ILE A 260 -19.76 18.32 11.60
C ILE A 260 -20.80 18.51 12.70
N GLY A 261 -20.42 19.19 13.78
CA GLY A 261 -21.38 19.59 14.81
C GLY A 261 -22.36 20.62 14.26
N ILE A 262 -23.66 20.41 14.43
CA ILE A 262 -24.69 21.33 13.90
C ILE A 262 -24.48 22.78 14.37
N ARG A 263 -23.99 22.97 15.60
CA ARG A 263 -23.68 24.31 16.14
C ARG A 263 -22.57 25.01 15.36
N GLU A 264 -21.52 24.28 14.98
CA GLU A 264 -20.40 24.79 14.18
C GLU A 264 -20.87 25.15 12.77
N LEU A 265 -21.69 24.29 12.15
CA LEU A 265 -22.30 24.55 10.85
C LEU A 265 -23.16 25.84 10.88
N VAL A 266 -24.04 25.97 11.86
CA VAL A 266 -24.90 27.16 12.04
C VAL A 266 -24.04 28.42 12.24
N GLN A 267 -22.98 28.35 13.04
CA GLN A 267 -22.09 29.49 13.25
C GLN A 267 -21.41 29.97 11.98
N ILE A 268 -21.12 29.08 11.04
CA ILE A 268 -20.42 29.45 9.80
C ILE A 268 -21.40 29.96 8.75
N GLU A 269 -22.56 29.33 8.64
CA GLU A 269 -23.55 29.67 7.61
C GLU A 269 -24.41 30.89 7.98
N VAL A 270 -24.70 31.08 9.27
CA VAL A 270 -25.71 32.05 9.70
C VAL A 270 -25.10 33.30 10.33
N LYS A 271 -24.01 33.15 11.11
CA LYS A 271 -23.38 34.28 11.82
C LYS A 271 -22.92 35.43 10.91
N PRO A 272 -22.45 35.22 9.67
CA PRO A 272 -22.11 36.32 8.77
C PRO A 272 -23.28 37.29 8.48
N PHE A 273 -24.52 36.87 8.72
CA PHE A 273 -25.73 37.67 8.52
C PHE A 273 -26.18 38.45 9.78
N ASP A 274 -25.63 38.14 10.96
CA ASP A 274 -25.92 38.87 12.21
C ASP A 274 -24.90 40.00 12.45
N THR A 275 -24.91 40.99 11.55
CA THR A 275 -23.91 42.09 11.50
C THR A 275 -24.24 43.28 12.41
N ALA A 276 -25.32 43.21 13.19
CA ALA A 276 -25.76 44.31 14.04
C ALA A 276 -24.92 44.43 15.32
N ALA A 277 -24.84 45.65 15.88
CA ALA A 277 -24.13 45.92 17.13
C ALA A 277 -24.72 45.16 18.34
N GLN A 278 -25.98 44.74 18.24
CA GLN A 278 -26.65 43.83 19.18
C GLN A 278 -27.09 42.59 18.40
N PRO A 279 -26.86 41.37 18.95
CA PRO A 279 -27.22 40.13 18.25
C PRO A 279 -28.74 40.05 18.05
N ARG A 280 -29.15 39.92 16.78
CA ARG A 280 -30.55 39.77 16.37
C ARG A 280 -30.94 38.31 16.14
N MET A 281 -29.98 37.39 16.24
CA MET A 281 -30.20 35.96 16.07
C MET A 281 -29.98 35.19 17.37
N THR A 282 -31.02 34.48 17.83
CA THR A 282 -30.93 33.55 18.96
C THR A 282 -30.66 32.15 18.42
N ILE A 283 -29.60 31.50 18.90
CA ILE A 283 -29.18 30.16 18.44
C ILE A 283 -29.14 29.19 19.62
N SER A 284 -30.06 28.24 19.66
CA SER A 284 -30.14 27.19 20.69
C SER A 284 -30.30 25.80 20.10
N GLY A 285 -29.94 24.78 20.87
CA GLY A 285 -30.20 23.40 20.46
C GLY A 285 -29.19 22.37 20.98
N ALA A 286 -29.54 21.10 20.82
CA ALA A 286 -28.77 19.95 21.29
C ALA A 286 -27.41 19.82 20.57
N ASP A 287 -26.41 19.26 21.26
CA ASP A 287 -25.13 18.93 20.62
C ASP A 287 -25.27 17.67 19.76
N LEU A 288 -25.29 17.85 18.44
CA LEU A 288 -25.55 16.81 17.46
C LEU A 288 -24.49 16.84 16.34
N LEU A 289 -24.05 15.66 15.93
CA LEU A 289 -23.14 15.48 14.80
C LEU A 289 -23.93 15.13 13.54
N LEU A 290 -23.63 15.81 12.44
CA LEU A 290 -24.22 15.62 11.13
C LEU A 290 -23.26 14.87 10.23
N SER A 291 -23.79 13.95 9.40
CA SER A 291 -22.98 13.31 8.37
C SER A 291 -22.59 14.32 7.30
N PRO A 292 -21.55 14.05 6.47
CA PRO A 292 -21.13 14.98 5.43
C PRO A 292 -22.25 15.44 4.50
N ASP A 293 -23.10 14.52 4.06
CA ASP A 293 -24.21 14.83 3.16
C ASP A 293 -25.29 15.69 3.86
N GLN A 294 -25.52 15.43 5.15
CA GLN A 294 -26.40 16.24 6.00
C GLN A 294 -25.85 17.65 6.22
N ALA A 295 -24.55 17.78 6.46
CA ALA A 295 -23.91 19.07 6.69
C ALA A 295 -23.97 19.96 5.44
N VAL A 296 -23.69 19.41 4.25
CA VAL A 296 -23.79 20.16 2.99
C VAL A 296 -25.23 20.58 2.71
N GLY A 297 -26.18 19.66 2.84
CA GLY A 297 -27.59 19.94 2.57
C GLY A 297 -28.18 20.98 3.53
N LEU A 298 -27.94 20.81 4.83
CA LEU A 298 -28.42 21.74 5.85
C LEU A 298 -27.70 23.10 5.76
N GLY A 299 -26.40 23.12 5.48
CA GLY A 299 -25.62 24.35 5.36
C GLY A 299 -26.18 25.26 4.28
N LEU A 300 -26.46 24.71 3.10
CA LEU A 300 -27.12 25.45 2.01
C LEU A 300 -28.49 25.99 2.42
N ILE A 301 -29.30 25.23 3.17
CA ILE A 301 -30.62 25.69 3.61
C ILE A 301 -30.51 26.82 4.63
N LEU A 302 -29.62 26.69 5.61
CA LEU A 302 -29.36 27.72 6.61
C LEU A 302 -28.86 29.01 5.95
N HIS A 303 -27.97 28.89 4.97
CA HIS A 303 -27.48 30.02 4.19
C HIS A 303 -28.61 30.74 3.46
N GLU A 304 -29.50 30.00 2.77
CA GLU A 304 -30.64 30.61 2.07
C GLU A 304 -31.63 31.26 3.04
N LEU A 305 -31.93 30.64 4.19
CA LEU A 305 -32.81 31.23 5.19
C LEU A 305 -32.23 32.54 5.74
N ALA A 306 -30.93 32.55 6.08
CA ALA A 306 -30.25 33.74 6.59
C ALA A 306 -30.16 34.86 5.56
N SER A 307 -29.83 34.52 4.31
CA SER A 307 -29.79 35.46 3.19
C SER A 307 -31.18 36.07 2.93
N ASN A 308 -32.24 35.25 2.90
CA ASN A 308 -33.60 35.74 2.72
C ASN A 308 -34.06 36.64 3.88
N ALA A 309 -33.72 36.28 5.13
CA ALA A 309 -34.02 37.12 6.28
C ALA A 309 -33.37 38.51 6.17
N LEU A 310 -32.13 38.58 5.67
CA LEU A 310 -31.42 39.85 5.49
C LEU A 310 -31.97 40.68 4.33
N GLN A 311 -32.28 40.06 3.20
CA GLN A 311 -32.70 40.77 1.99
C GLN A 311 -34.19 41.14 1.98
N HIS A 312 -35.03 40.28 2.54
CA HIS A 312 -36.49 40.35 2.38
C HIS A 312 -37.27 40.15 3.69
N GLY A 313 -36.65 39.55 4.71
CA GLY A 313 -37.31 39.17 5.95
C GLY A 313 -36.95 40.06 7.14
N SER A 314 -36.96 39.47 8.33
CA SER A 314 -36.76 40.15 9.61
C SER A 314 -35.45 40.92 9.71
N LEU A 315 -34.32 40.35 9.28
CA LEU A 315 -33.01 41.00 9.43
C LEU A 315 -32.82 42.24 8.52
N SER A 316 -33.71 42.46 7.54
CA SER A 316 -33.78 43.70 6.76
C SER A 316 -34.26 44.91 7.59
N ALA A 317 -35.00 44.69 8.68
CA ALA A 317 -35.52 45.73 9.57
C ALA A 317 -34.71 45.81 10.87
N ALA A 318 -34.52 47.02 11.41
CA ALA A 318 -33.73 47.24 12.63
C ALA A 318 -34.29 46.49 13.86
N SER A 319 -35.62 46.31 13.93
CA SER A 319 -36.32 45.60 15.01
C SER A 319 -36.39 44.09 14.84
N GLY A 320 -36.01 43.56 13.67
CA GLY A 320 -36.25 42.17 13.34
C GLY A 320 -35.32 41.21 14.07
N LYS A 321 -35.83 40.01 14.31
CA LYS A 321 -35.16 38.95 15.05
C LYS A 321 -35.40 37.60 14.40
N VAL A 322 -34.41 36.72 14.56
CA VAL A 322 -34.49 35.32 14.14
C VAL A 322 -34.22 34.42 15.33
N ASP A 323 -35.13 33.49 15.59
CA ASP A 323 -34.91 32.41 16.55
C ASP A 323 -34.66 31.09 15.78
N LEU A 324 -33.48 30.52 15.98
CA LEU A 324 -33.04 29.26 15.42
C LEU A 324 -32.83 28.24 16.55
N ASP A 325 -33.68 27.22 16.60
CA ASP A 325 -33.61 26.14 17.58
C ASP A 325 -33.55 24.76 16.90
N TRP A 326 -32.92 23.78 17.54
CA TRP A 326 -33.00 22.41 17.09
C TRP A 326 -32.91 21.37 18.21
N LYS A 327 -33.52 20.22 17.96
CA LYS A 327 -33.55 19.08 18.89
C LYS A 327 -33.51 17.75 18.16
N ALA A 328 -33.05 16.71 18.86
CA ALA A 328 -33.24 15.33 18.43
C ALA A 328 -34.57 14.80 18.97
N GLN A 329 -35.37 14.17 18.11
CA GLN A 329 -36.62 13.50 18.45
C GLN A 329 -36.59 12.05 17.98
N GLY A 330 -37.38 11.17 18.62
CA GLY A 330 -37.47 9.75 18.27
C GLY A 330 -36.56 8.84 19.11
N ARG A 331 -36.68 7.52 18.89
CA ARG A 331 -35.93 6.47 19.61
C ARG A 331 -34.63 6.13 18.89
N LYS A 332 -33.69 5.47 19.59
CA LYS A 332 -32.41 5.00 19.03
C LYS A 332 -32.66 4.13 17.77
N GLY A 333 -32.01 4.44 16.65
CA GLY A 333 -32.25 3.83 15.33
C GLY A 333 -33.32 4.50 14.46
N ALA A 334 -34.10 5.45 15.00
CA ALA A 334 -35.08 6.26 14.28
C ALA A 334 -35.05 7.72 14.74
N ARG A 335 -33.88 8.20 15.19
CA ARG A 335 -33.71 9.58 15.64
C ARG A 335 -33.83 10.52 14.45
N ARG A 336 -34.48 11.66 14.66
CA ARG A 336 -34.61 12.73 13.69
C ARG A 336 -34.13 14.04 14.31
N LEU A 337 -33.42 14.82 13.54
CA LEU A 337 -33.19 16.23 13.82
C LEU A 337 -34.46 16.99 13.44
N VAL A 338 -34.96 17.82 14.34
CA VAL A 338 -36.00 18.81 14.06
C VAL A 338 -35.42 20.18 14.35
N LEU A 339 -35.27 20.97 13.30
CA LEU A 339 -34.74 22.33 13.33
C LEU A 339 -35.87 23.31 13.00
N THR A 340 -35.94 24.40 13.75
CA THR A 340 -36.97 25.42 13.65
C THR A 340 -36.32 26.78 13.44
N TRP A 341 -36.77 27.48 12.40
CA TRP A 341 -36.43 28.86 12.08
C TRP A 341 -37.67 29.73 12.23
N ARG A 342 -37.59 30.78 13.03
CA ARG A 342 -38.71 31.71 13.24
C ARG A 342 -38.23 33.15 13.12
N GLU A 343 -38.85 33.88 12.22
CA GLU A 343 -38.62 35.32 12.06
C GLU A 343 -39.71 36.11 12.76
N SER A 344 -39.34 37.27 13.31
CA SER A 344 -40.27 38.22 13.93
C SER A 344 -39.76 39.65 13.84
N GLY A 345 -40.64 40.63 14.03
CA GLY A 345 -40.27 42.06 14.08
C GLY A 345 -39.75 42.63 12.76
N GLY A 346 -40.01 41.92 11.66
CA GLY A 346 -39.66 42.28 10.29
C GLY A 346 -40.76 43.02 9.54
N PRO A 347 -40.57 43.30 8.24
CA PRO A 347 -41.63 43.79 7.37
C PRO A 347 -42.74 42.75 7.21
N GLU A 348 -43.97 43.19 6.86
CA GLU A 348 -45.07 42.25 6.59
C GLU A 348 -44.70 41.31 5.43
N VAL A 349 -44.73 40.02 5.70
CA VAL A 349 -44.40 39.01 4.69
C VAL A 349 -45.67 38.57 3.96
N ALA A 350 -45.70 38.77 2.64
CA ALA A 350 -46.71 38.20 1.76
C ALA A 350 -46.23 36.86 1.20
N SER A 351 -47.17 35.93 0.97
CA SER A 351 -46.85 34.67 0.31
C SER A 351 -46.33 34.94 -1.12
N PRO A 352 -45.14 34.46 -1.50
CA PRO A 352 -44.53 34.84 -2.77
C PRO A 352 -45.25 34.20 -3.96
N GLU A 353 -45.54 34.98 -5.00
CA GLU A 353 -46.12 34.48 -6.27
C GLU A 353 -45.21 33.47 -6.98
N ARG A 354 -43.89 33.58 -6.78
CA ARG A 354 -42.88 32.63 -7.26
C ARG A 354 -42.08 32.09 -6.08
N HIS A 355 -42.09 30.78 -5.93
CA HIS A 355 -41.22 30.11 -4.97
C HIS A 355 -39.77 30.20 -5.49
N GLY A 356 -38.94 31.02 -4.82
CA GLY A 356 -37.52 31.17 -5.14
C GLY A 356 -36.68 29.94 -4.80
N PHE A 357 -35.39 30.01 -5.11
CA PHE A 357 -34.42 28.93 -4.91
C PHE A 357 -34.45 28.39 -3.46
N GLY A 358 -34.45 29.26 -2.44
CA GLY A 358 -34.56 28.88 -1.03
C GLY A 358 -35.77 27.98 -0.75
N SER A 359 -36.98 28.42 -1.12
CA SER A 359 -38.22 27.64 -0.93
C SER A 359 -38.28 26.31 -1.71
N ILE A 360 -37.49 26.16 -2.79
CA ILE A 360 -37.39 24.91 -3.56
C ILE A 360 -36.26 24.01 -3.04
N LEU A 361 -35.12 24.54 -2.60
CA LEU A 361 -34.05 23.79 -1.93
C LEU A 361 -34.58 23.13 -0.65
N ILE A 362 -35.25 23.95 0.16
CA ILE A 362 -35.95 23.60 1.41
C ILE A 362 -36.91 22.43 1.16
N ARG A 363 -37.65 22.40 0.04
CA ARG A 363 -38.62 21.32 -0.25
C ARG A 363 -38.09 20.13 -1.08
N ARG A 364 -37.13 20.31 -2.00
CA ARG A 364 -36.71 19.28 -2.99
C ARG A 364 -35.32 18.68 -2.80
N SER A 365 -34.33 19.44 -2.32
CA SER A 365 -32.95 18.94 -2.24
C SER A 365 -32.80 17.92 -1.11
N LEU A 366 -33.49 18.21 -0.02
CA LEU A 366 -33.51 17.42 1.20
C LEU A 366 -34.30 16.10 1.01
N ALA A 367 -35.38 16.11 0.21
CA ALA A 367 -36.23 14.94 -0.04
C ALA A 367 -35.54 13.81 -0.84
N LYS A 368 -34.58 14.12 -1.72
CA LYS A 368 -33.84 13.12 -2.51
C LYS A 368 -32.58 12.61 -1.84
N VAL A 369 -31.98 13.40 -0.95
CA VAL A 369 -30.70 13.06 -0.30
C VAL A 369 -30.94 12.50 1.11
N ILE A 370 -32.01 12.89 1.82
CA ILE A 370 -32.11 12.66 3.28
C ILE A 370 -33.55 12.49 3.81
N SER A 371 -34.49 11.78 3.13
CA SER A 371 -35.83 11.40 3.67
C SER A 371 -36.47 12.42 4.65
N SER A 372 -36.44 13.69 4.25
CA SER A 372 -36.68 14.82 5.15
C SER A 372 -38.00 15.49 4.83
N GLU A 373 -38.64 16.00 5.88
CA GLU A 373 -39.89 16.74 5.80
C GLU A 373 -39.60 18.21 6.10
N VAL A 374 -40.17 19.10 5.29
CA VAL A 374 -39.93 20.52 5.45
C VAL A 374 -41.21 21.32 5.32
N THR A 375 -41.52 22.02 6.41
CA THR A 375 -42.63 22.98 6.51
C THR A 375 -42.06 24.37 6.30
N HIS A 376 -42.68 25.16 5.43
CA HIS A 376 -42.25 26.52 5.15
C HIS A 376 -43.48 27.40 4.95
N GLU A 377 -43.65 28.36 5.84
CA GLU A 377 -44.82 29.22 5.96
C GLU A 377 -44.43 30.69 5.94
N PHE A 378 -45.13 31.48 5.13
CA PHE A 378 -45.01 32.92 5.07
C PHE A 378 -46.17 33.52 5.88
N ARG A 379 -45.90 33.93 7.11
CA ARG A 379 -46.89 34.56 8.00
C ARG A 379 -46.68 36.07 7.99
N ARG A 380 -47.74 36.85 8.23
CA ARG A 380 -47.63 38.32 8.27
C ARG A 380 -46.55 38.80 9.25
N GLU A 381 -46.41 38.10 10.38
CA GLU A 381 -45.41 38.39 11.42
C GLU A 381 -43.96 38.02 11.06
N GLY A 382 -43.75 37.17 10.04
CA GLY A 382 -42.44 36.65 9.65
C GLY A 382 -42.50 35.28 8.98
N VAL A 383 -41.34 34.83 8.49
CA VAL A 383 -41.16 33.49 7.92
C VAL A 383 -40.99 32.45 9.03
N PHE A 384 -41.66 31.31 8.88
CA PHE A 384 -41.48 30.13 9.73
C PHE A 384 -41.04 28.93 8.87
N ALA A 385 -39.96 28.26 9.27
CA ALA A 385 -39.53 27.02 8.65
C ALA A 385 -39.27 25.94 9.71
N GLU A 386 -39.73 24.72 9.45
CA GLU A 386 -39.39 23.54 10.23
C GLU A 386 -38.81 22.48 9.32
N ILE A 387 -37.63 21.98 9.67
CA ILE A 387 -36.87 21.00 8.90
C ILE A 387 -36.68 19.76 9.76
N SER A 388 -37.19 18.63 9.30
CA SER A 388 -37.11 17.33 9.96
C SER A 388 -36.34 16.35 9.09
N MET A 389 -35.19 15.84 9.56
CA MET A 389 -34.37 14.86 8.83
C MET A 389 -33.93 13.71 9.74
N PRO A 390 -33.79 12.47 9.24
CA PRO A 390 -33.22 11.37 10.03
C PRO A 390 -31.78 11.71 10.44
N LEU A 391 -31.40 11.38 11.67
CA LEU A 391 -30.01 11.45 12.14
C LEU A 391 -29.34 10.11 11.87
N GLU A 392 -28.21 10.16 11.17
CA GLU A 392 -27.38 8.97 10.96
C GLU A 392 -26.61 8.67 12.25
N ASP A 393 -26.53 7.39 12.62
CA ASP A 393 -25.71 6.96 13.74
C ASP A 393 -24.24 6.98 13.28
N LEU A 394 -23.60 8.14 13.42
CA LEU A 394 -22.16 8.28 13.18
C LEU A 394 -21.37 7.59 14.30
N PRO A 395 -20.31 6.83 13.97
CA PRO A 395 -19.38 6.34 14.98
C PRO A 395 -18.76 7.53 15.70
N LYS A 396 -18.81 7.52 17.04
CA LYS A 396 -18.25 8.57 17.90
C LYS A 396 -16.76 8.74 17.72
#